data_AF-A0A956B6N7-F1
#
_entry.id   AF-A0A956B6N7-F1
#
_cell.length_a   1.000
_cell.length_b   1.000
_cell.length_c   1.000
_cell.angle_alpha   90.00
_cell.angle_beta   90.00
_cell.angle_gamma   90.00
#
_symmetry.space_group_name_H-M   'P 1'
#
loop_
_entity.id
_entity.type
_entity.pdbx_description
1 polymer ?
#
loop_
_entity_poly.entity_id
_entity_poly.type
_entity_poly.pdbx_seq_one_letter_code
_entity_poly.pdbx_strand_id
1 'polypeptide(L)'
;QLARTHGAPPQEVVFGASGRYAAVTVRDDDAGRHRVEAADFMTMVVRSHDLASTPRYAGALPDADAVWIIQEHPAGRISVLDPAGDQLRTLTGFQLNAEIVATGGGE
;
A
#
# COMPACT_ATOMS: atom_id res chain seq x y z
N GLN A 1 -9.31 -22.28 -14.78
CA GLN A 1 -8.97 -22.10 -13.34
C GLN A 1 -7.82 -21.11 -13.27
N LEU A 2 -7.99 -19.96 -12.62
CA LEU A 2 -6.92 -18.98 -12.47
C LEU A 2 -5.93 -19.50 -11.43
N ALA A 3 -4.68 -19.71 -11.82
CA ALA A 3 -3.62 -20.14 -10.91
C ALA A 3 -3.14 -18.94 -10.09
N ARG A 4 -3.03 -19.10 -8.76
CA ARG A 4 -2.35 -18.10 -7.92
C ARG A 4 -0.86 -18.14 -8.26
N THR A 5 -0.33 -17.04 -8.77
CA THR A 5 1.11 -16.89 -9.02
C THR A 5 1.91 -16.62 -7.74
N HIS A 6 1.24 -16.25 -6.63
CA HIS A 6 1.88 -15.89 -5.37
C HIS A 6 1.35 -16.70 -4.17
N GLY A 7 2.25 -17.06 -3.25
CA GLY A 7 1.98 -17.90 -2.08
C GLY A 7 1.14 -17.23 -1.00
N ALA A 8 0.92 -15.92 -1.08
CA ALA A 8 0.14 -15.14 -0.14
C ALA A 8 -0.99 -14.36 -0.83
N PRO A 9 -2.15 -14.18 -0.18
CA PRO A 9 -3.26 -13.44 -0.75
C PRO A 9 -2.97 -11.93 -0.84
N PRO A 10 -3.46 -11.23 -1.87
CA PRO A 10 -3.45 -9.78 -1.90
C PRO A 10 -4.31 -9.23 -0.75
N GLN A 11 -3.92 -8.10 -0.18
CA GLN A 11 -4.63 -7.42 0.90
C GLN A 11 -5.41 -6.22 0.34
N GLU A 12 -4.72 -5.15 -0.03
CA GLU A 12 -5.30 -3.95 -0.63
C GLU A 12 -4.91 -3.85 -2.09
N VAL A 13 -5.85 -3.40 -2.93
CA VAL A 13 -5.60 -3.06 -4.34
C VAL A 13 -5.95 -1.58 -4.52
N VAL A 14 -4.96 -0.79 -4.93
CA VAL A 14 -5.08 0.67 -5.02
C VAL A 14 -4.70 1.13 -6.40
N PHE A 15 -5.53 1.97 -7.02
CA PHE A 15 -5.23 2.59 -8.31
C PHE A 15 -4.67 4.00 -8.11
N GLY A 16 -3.61 4.34 -8.83
CA GLY A 16 -3.10 5.72 -8.91
C GLY A 16 -4.13 6.64 -9.59
N ALA A 17 -4.00 7.95 -9.38
CA ALA A 17 -4.97 8.93 -9.86
C ALA A 17 -5.24 8.87 -11.37
N SER A 18 -4.24 8.54 -12.20
CA SER A 18 -4.41 8.42 -13.65
C SER A 18 -5.01 7.07 -14.09
N GLY A 19 -5.03 6.09 -13.20
CA GLY A 19 -5.38 4.71 -13.51
C GLY A 19 -4.29 3.94 -14.26
N ARG A 20 -3.12 4.54 -14.55
CA ARG A 20 -2.00 3.84 -15.19
C ARG A 20 -1.38 2.76 -14.31
N TYR A 21 -1.27 3.04 -13.02
CA TYR A 21 -0.63 2.15 -12.06
C TYR A 21 -1.63 1.59 -11.07
N ALA A 22 -1.45 0.32 -10.71
CA ALA A 22 -2.09 -0.29 -9.56
C ALA A 22 -1.05 -0.82 -8.59
N ALA A 23 -1.23 -0.57 -7.30
CA ALA A 23 -0.43 -1.15 -6.23
C ALA A 23 -1.23 -2.22 -5.49
N VAL A 24 -0.59 -3.34 -5.17
CA VAL A 24 -1.16 -4.45 -4.43
C VAL A 24 -0.29 -4.73 -3.22
N THR A 25 -0.85 -4.63 -2.01
CA THR A 25 -0.11 -5.03 -0.80
C THR A 25 -0.24 -6.53 -0.59
N VAL A 26 0.87 -7.17 -0.22
CA VAL A 26 0.95 -8.61 0.01
C VAL A 26 1.58 -8.85 1.38
N ARG A 27 0.92 -9.72 2.17
CA ARG A 27 1.32 -10.12 3.51
C ARG A 27 1.44 -11.64 3.55
N ASP A 28 2.64 -12.13 3.83
CA ASP A 28 2.97 -13.54 3.99
C ASP A 28 3.61 -13.73 5.37
N ASP A 29 2.76 -13.94 6.38
CA ASP A 29 3.22 -14.05 7.77
C ASP A 29 4.04 -15.32 8.02
N ASP A 30 3.68 -16.42 7.34
CA ASP A 30 4.39 -17.70 7.46
C ASP A 30 5.84 -17.58 6.98
N ALA A 31 6.07 -16.81 5.90
CA ALA A 31 7.41 -16.56 5.38
C ALA A 31 8.06 -15.27 5.93
N GLY A 32 7.35 -14.50 6.77
CA GLY A 32 7.80 -13.19 7.25
C GLY A 32 8.07 -12.19 6.12
N ARG A 33 7.33 -12.27 5.01
CA ARG A 33 7.50 -11.39 3.83
C ARG A 33 6.35 -10.41 3.73
N HIS A 34 6.71 -9.15 3.52
CA HIS A 34 5.77 -8.05 3.38
C HIS A 34 6.22 -7.20 2.20
N ARG A 35 5.32 -6.93 1.26
CA ARG A 35 5.68 -6.19 0.05
C ARG A 35 4.51 -5.42 -0.54
N VAL A 36 4.84 -4.51 -1.44
CA VAL A 36 3.90 -3.88 -2.36
C VAL A 36 4.34 -4.18 -3.79
N GLU A 37 3.39 -4.63 -4.61
CA GLU A 37 3.57 -4.89 -6.03
C GLU A 37 2.92 -3.77 -6.84
N ALA A 38 3.68 -3.10 -7.70
CA ALA A 38 3.17 -2.08 -8.61
C ALA A 38 3.09 -2.63 -10.04
N ALA A 39 1.88 -2.67 -10.59
CA ALA A 39 1.61 -2.98 -11.99
C ALA A 39 1.52 -1.67 -12.79
N ASP A 40 2.29 -1.57 -13.88
CA ASP A 40 2.12 -0.54 -14.91
C ASP A 40 1.25 -1.09 -16.04
N PHE A 41 0.02 -0.59 -16.20
CA PHE A 41 -0.90 -1.08 -17.24
C PHE A 41 -0.53 -0.64 -18.66
N MET A 42 0.42 0.29 -18.83
CA MET A 42 0.93 0.63 -20.16
C MET A 42 1.98 -0.36 -20.65
N THR A 43 2.75 -0.94 -19.74
CA THR A 43 3.86 -1.85 -20.08
C THR A 43 3.61 -3.30 -19.65
N MET A 44 2.58 -3.54 -18.84
CA MET A 44 2.25 -4.81 -18.17
C MET A 44 3.39 -5.33 -17.28
N VAL A 45 4.33 -4.46 -16.88
CA VAL A 45 5.41 -4.81 -15.97
C VAL A 45 4.90 -4.71 -14.53
N VAL A 46 5.20 -5.73 -13.74
CA VAL A 46 4.97 -5.74 -12.29
C VAL A 46 6.31 -5.63 -11.58
N ARG A 47 6.43 -4.66 -10.67
CA ARG A 47 7.59 -4.45 -9.81
C ARG A 47 7.22 -4.73 -8.37
N SER A 48 8.15 -5.33 -7.62
CA SER A 48 7.94 -5.68 -6.21
C SER A 48 8.89 -4.89 -5.34
N HIS A 49 8.36 -4.31 -4.27
CA HIS A 49 9.14 -3.60 -3.26
C HIS A 49 8.89 -4.19 -1.89
N ASP A 50 9.96 -4.55 -1.19
CA ASP A 50 9.88 -5.02 0.18
C ASP A 50 9.45 -3.89 1.12
N LEU A 51 8.49 -4.21 1.98
CA LEU A 51 8.03 -3.34 3.05
C LEU A 51 8.82 -3.66 4.31
N ALA A 52 9.10 -2.64 5.11
CA ALA A 52 9.91 -2.78 6.31
C ALA A 52 9.13 -3.44 7.47
N SER A 53 7.79 -3.48 7.39
CA SER A 53 6.92 -4.24 8.28
C SER A 53 5.56 -4.53 7.64
N THR A 54 4.71 -5.28 8.34
CA THR A 54 3.41 -5.74 7.88
C THR A 54 2.51 -4.61 7.36
N PRO A 55 2.06 -4.63 6.09
CA PRO A 55 1.08 -3.66 5.60
C PRO A 55 -0.28 -3.89 6.27
N ARG A 56 -0.96 -2.79 6.61
CA ARG A 56 -2.29 -2.80 7.21
C ARG A 56 -3.35 -2.11 6.35
N TYR A 57 -3.01 -0.94 5.81
CA TYR A 57 -3.89 -0.16 4.95
C TYR A 57 -3.06 0.45 3.82
N ALA A 58 -3.69 0.67 2.66
CA ALA A 58 -3.09 1.42 1.58
C ALA A 58 -4.13 2.32 0.92
N GLY A 59 -3.67 3.37 0.25
CA GLY A 59 -4.54 4.26 -0.51
C GLY A 59 -3.75 5.14 -1.46
N ALA A 60 -4.45 5.75 -2.40
CA ALA A 60 -3.84 6.65 -3.37
C ALA A 60 -3.60 8.02 -2.75
N LEU A 61 -2.53 8.69 -3.17
CA LEU A 61 -2.44 10.13 -2.99
C LEU A 61 -3.36 10.82 -4.01
N PRO A 62 -4.18 11.79 -3.59
CA PRO A 62 -4.95 12.61 -4.52
C PRO A 62 -4.02 13.27 -5.55
N ASP A 63 -4.46 13.32 -6.80
CA ASP A 63 -3.76 13.99 -7.91
C ASP A 63 -2.36 13.47 -8.25
N ALA A 64 -1.98 12.29 -7.75
CA ALA A 64 -0.73 11.63 -8.08
C ALA A 64 -0.92 10.13 -8.33
N ASP A 65 -0.03 9.53 -9.12
CA ASP A 65 0.04 8.06 -9.28
C ASP A 65 0.79 7.37 -8.12
N ALA A 66 1.00 8.08 -7.03
CA ALA A 66 1.67 7.58 -5.85
C ALA A 66 0.68 6.96 -4.85
N VAL A 67 1.16 5.98 -4.10
CA VAL A 67 0.35 5.20 -3.15
C VAL A 67 1.00 5.27 -1.77
N TRP A 68 0.20 5.50 -0.73
CA TRP A 68 0.65 5.38 0.65
C TRP A 68 0.29 4.00 1.21
N ILE A 69 1.12 3.48 2.11
CA ILE A 69 0.96 2.19 2.79
C ILE A 69 1.24 2.38 4.28
N ILE A 70 0.23 2.18 5.12
CA ILE A 70 0.40 2.13 6.58
C ILE A 70 0.88 0.73 6.96
N GLN A 71 1.92 0.69 7.78
CA GLN A 71 2.51 -0.55 8.28
C GLN A 71 2.37 -0.66 9.80
N GLU A 72 2.29 -1.89 10.29
CA GLU A 72 2.35 -2.18 11.73
C GLU A 72 3.72 -1.78 12.27
N HIS A 73 3.74 -0.90 13.26
CA HIS A 73 4.94 -0.47 13.96
C HIS A 73 4.56 0.28 15.25
N PRO A 74 5.27 0.10 16.40
CA PRO A 74 4.92 0.76 17.66
C PRO A 74 4.89 2.29 17.61
N ALA A 75 5.82 2.91 16.89
CA ALA A 75 5.87 4.36 16.67
C ALA A 75 5.07 4.82 15.45
N GLY A 76 4.29 3.91 14.85
CA GLY A 76 3.68 4.04 13.53
C GLY A 76 4.69 4.14 12.39
N ARG A 77 4.25 3.75 11.20
CA ARG A 77 5.09 3.68 10.01
C ARG A 77 4.23 3.80 8.75
N ILE A 78 4.71 4.61 7.81
CA ILE A 78 4.08 4.82 6.51
C ILE A 78 5.15 4.71 5.43
N SER A 79 4.83 4.03 4.34
CA SER A 79 5.61 4.09 3.11
C SER A 79 4.82 4.81 2.02
N VAL A 80 5.52 5.54 1.16
CA VAL A 80 4.95 6.11 -0.07
C VAL A 80 5.71 5.53 -1.26
N LEU A 81 4.96 4.96 -2.19
CA LEU A 81 5.45 4.40 -3.44
C LEU A 81 5.14 5.35 -4.59
N ASP A 82 6.18 5.75 -5.32
CA ASP A 82 6.07 6.33 -6.66
C ASP A 82 6.42 5.22 -7.68
N PRO A 83 5.42 4.63 -8.36
CA PRO A 83 5.64 3.53 -9.29
C PRO A 83 6.27 3.98 -10.62
N ALA A 84 6.15 5.25 -11.00
CA ALA A 84 6.77 5.78 -12.21
C ALA A 84 8.28 5.96 -12.03
N GLY A 85 8.68 6.44 -10.84
CA GLY A 85 10.08 6.60 -10.46
C GLY A 85 10.75 5.33 -9.91
N ASP A 86 9.99 4.26 -9.69
CA ASP A 86 10.44 3.02 -9.02
C ASP A 86 10.99 3.28 -7.60
N GLN A 87 10.34 4.18 -6.85
CA GLN A 87 10.82 4.65 -5.54
C GLN A 87 9.84 4.35 -4.42
N LEU A 88 10.30 3.56 -3.44
CA LEU A 88 9.62 3.38 -2.16
C LEU A 88 10.35 4.16 -1.07
N ARG A 89 9.64 5.05 -0.38
CA ARG A 89 10.17 5.85 0.73
C ARG A 89 9.42 5.53 2.00
N THR A 90 10.13 5.20 3.07
CA THR A 90 9.53 4.81 4.35
C THR A 90 9.84 5.85 5.41
N LEU A 91 8.81 6.21 6.17
CA LEU A 91 8.84 7.18 7.25
C LEU A 91 8.33 6.52 8.54
N THR A 92 9.02 6.78 9.64
CA THR A 92 8.68 6.27 10.99
C THR A 92 8.46 7.42 11.96
N GLY A 93 7.78 7.16 13.08
CA GLY A 93 7.49 8.20 14.08
C GLY A 93 6.22 8.99 13.77
N PHE A 94 5.34 8.41 12.95
CA PHE A 94 4.04 8.98 12.60
C PHE A 94 2.98 8.09 13.21
N GLN A 95 2.30 8.56 14.26
CA GLN A 95 1.08 7.92 14.75
C GLN A 95 -0.10 8.60 14.04
N LEU A 96 -0.83 7.85 13.21
CA LEU A 96 -2.09 8.36 12.67
C LEU A 96 -3.02 8.58 13.87
N ASN A 97 -3.43 9.81 14.13
CA ASN A 97 -4.47 10.07 15.12
C ASN A 97 -5.70 9.28 14.69
N ALA A 98 -6.01 8.22 15.42
CA ALA A 98 -7.18 7.41 15.16
C ALA A 98 -8.43 8.24 15.46
N GLU A 99 -9.37 8.22 14.51
CA GLU A 99 -10.76 8.67 14.63
C GLU A 99 -11.02 10.19 14.57
N ILE A 100 -11.57 10.66 13.44
CA ILE A 100 -12.51 11.78 13.47
C ILE A 100 -13.85 11.16 13.84
N VAL A 101 -14.23 11.21 15.11
CA VAL A 101 -15.63 10.96 15.49
C VAL A 101 -16.42 12.12 14.91
N ALA A 102 -17.12 11.89 13.80
CA ALA A 102 -18.18 12.78 13.41
C ALA A 102 -19.28 12.64 14.46
N THR A 103 -19.25 13.49 15.48
CA THR A 103 -20.38 13.66 16.41
C THR A 103 -21.53 14.27 15.60
N GLY A 104 -22.27 13.40 14.91
CA GLY A 104 -23.56 13.73 14.33
C GLY A 104 -24.66 13.38 15.33
N GLY A 105 -25.41 14.40 15.77
CA GLY A 105 -26.79 14.22 16.21
C GLY A 105 -27.12 14.77 17.60
N GLY A 106 -27.74 15.94 17.63
CA GLY A 106 -28.47 16.49 18.77
C GLY A 106 -29.16 17.80 18.38
N GLU A 107 -30.37 17.67 17.84
CA GLU A 107 -31.45 18.65 17.55
C GLU A 107 -31.13 20.15 17.44
#